data_AF-A0A5C3KZX7-F1
#
_entry.id   AF-A0A5C3KZX7-F1
#
_cell.length_a   1.000
_cell.length_b   1.000
_cell.length_c   1.000
_cell.angle_alpha   90.00
_cell.angle_beta   90.00
_cell.angle_gamma   90.00
#
_symmetry.space_group_name_H-M   'P 1'
#
loop_
_entity.id
_entity.type
_entity.pdbx_description
1 polymer ?
#
loop_
_entity_poly.entity_id
_entity_poly.type
_entity_poly.pdbx_seq_one_letter_code
_entity_poly.pdbx_strand_id
1 'polypeptide(L)'
;MISAFKLLVVRLIALLVSATQLFGGIPFASAQSPVATCLVCPNTDTFGSPLLIEAYLTNPFVCTYASTVVCSYFGSSGSIVVGTFACPINAVNNCVRRREIRRRDALPRSPRAPTPGTTPTKPEVMKRRAELGKSKAKAKISANN
;
A
#
# COMPACT_ATOMS: atom_id res chain seq x y z
N MET A 1 -14.50 60.13 -22.58
CA MET A 1 -15.49 59.18 -22.00
C MET A 1 -14.95 57.73 -22.03
N ILE A 2 -13.84 57.42 -21.36
CA ILE A 2 -13.18 56.08 -21.38
C ILE A 2 -13.06 55.47 -19.96
N SER A 3 -13.49 56.18 -18.92
CA SER A 3 -13.17 55.82 -17.52
C SER A 3 -14.06 54.69 -16.95
N ALA A 4 -15.35 54.65 -17.27
CA ALA A 4 -16.28 53.70 -16.66
C ALA A 4 -16.12 52.25 -17.19
N PHE A 5 -15.79 52.08 -18.46
CA PHE A 5 -15.68 50.75 -19.08
C PHE A 5 -14.46 49.98 -18.57
N LYS A 6 -13.34 50.67 -18.34
CA LYS A 6 -12.12 50.05 -17.78
C LYS A 6 -12.33 49.56 -16.34
N LEU A 7 -13.06 50.32 -15.52
CA LEU A 7 -13.37 49.92 -14.14
C LEU A 7 -14.27 48.69 -14.07
N LEU A 8 -15.22 48.56 -15.01
CA LEU A 8 -16.15 47.44 -15.06
C LEU A 8 -15.45 46.15 -15.50
N VAL A 9 -14.55 46.24 -16.49
CA VAL A 9 -13.71 45.11 -16.94
C VAL A 9 -12.77 44.63 -15.83
N VAL A 10 -12.12 45.53 -15.10
CA VAL A 10 -11.20 45.17 -14.00
C VAL A 10 -11.94 44.46 -12.86
N ARG A 11 -13.16 44.89 -12.52
CA ARG A 11 -13.97 44.21 -11.49
C ARG A 11 -14.47 42.84 -11.91
N LEU A 12 -14.79 42.66 -13.20
CA LEU A 12 -15.21 41.37 -13.74
C LEU A 12 -14.07 40.35 -13.75
N ILE A 13 -12.84 40.79 -14.08
CA ILE A 13 -11.65 39.93 -14.01
C ILE A 13 -11.34 39.55 -12.55
N ALA A 14 -11.45 40.47 -11.60
CA ALA A 14 -11.21 40.18 -10.19
C ALA A 14 -12.19 39.15 -9.59
N LEU A 15 -13.45 39.16 -10.03
CA LEU A 15 -14.46 38.18 -9.61
C LEU A 15 -14.22 36.79 -10.23
N LEU A 16 -13.71 36.73 -11.46
CA LEU A 16 -13.36 35.45 -12.10
C LEU A 16 -12.12 34.79 -11.46
N VAL A 17 -11.15 35.58 -10.99
CA VAL A 17 -9.93 35.08 -10.34
C VAL A 17 -10.20 34.54 -8.92
N SER A 18 -11.25 35.02 -8.25
CA SER A 18 -11.58 34.60 -6.87
C SER A 18 -12.41 33.32 -6.80
N ALA A 19 -13.08 32.91 -7.88
CA ALA A 19 -13.93 31.72 -7.90
C ALA A 19 -13.16 30.39 -8.08
N THR A 20 -11.89 30.40 -8.47
CA THR A 20 -11.13 29.19 -8.84
C THR A 20 -10.33 28.56 -7.69
N GLN A 21 -10.33 29.14 -6.49
CA GLN A 21 -9.49 28.64 -5.38
C GLN A 21 -10.21 27.68 -4.41
N LEU A 22 -11.51 27.39 -4.59
CA LEU A 22 -12.27 26.52 -3.67
C LEU A 22 -12.22 25.01 -4.01
N PHE A 23 -11.47 24.59 -5.03
CA PHE A 23 -11.25 23.17 -5.36
C PHE A 23 -9.80 22.72 -5.09
N GLY A 24 -9.13 23.36 -4.13
CA GLY A 24 -7.81 22.98 -3.65
C GLY A 24 -7.83 21.67 -2.86
N GLY A 25 -7.77 20.55 -3.58
CA GLY A 25 -7.17 19.27 -3.19
C GLY A 25 -7.29 18.83 -1.73
N ILE A 26 -8.24 17.95 -1.45
CA ILE A 26 -8.11 17.02 -0.32
C ILE A 26 -6.80 16.26 -0.54
N PRO A 27 -5.82 16.32 0.39
CA PRO A 27 -4.60 15.55 0.23
C PRO A 27 -4.96 14.07 0.37
N PHE A 28 -5.06 13.38 -0.76
CA PHE A 28 -5.06 11.93 -0.78
C PHE A 28 -3.68 11.49 -0.34
N ALA A 29 -3.54 11.16 0.95
CA ALA A 29 -2.39 10.44 1.44
C ALA A 29 -2.42 9.03 0.82
N SER A 30 -1.87 8.89 -0.38
CA SER A 30 -1.53 7.57 -0.91
C SER A 30 -0.43 7.03 -0.02
N ALA A 31 -0.75 6.01 0.78
CA ALA A 31 0.27 5.27 1.50
C ALA A 31 1.29 4.76 0.46
N GLN A 32 2.51 5.29 0.49
CA GLN A 32 3.62 4.77 -0.30
C GLN A 32 3.94 3.38 0.24
N SER A 33 3.26 2.36 -0.31
CA SER A 33 3.67 0.99 -0.09
C SER A 33 5.01 0.82 -0.81
N PRO A 34 6.07 0.32 -0.15
CA PRO A 34 7.33 0.05 -0.83
C PRO A 34 7.02 -0.85 -2.03
N VAL A 35 7.39 -0.39 -3.22
CA VAL A 35 7.24 -1.18 -4.45
C VAL A 35 8.23 -2.33 -4.33
N ALA A 36 7.79 -3.44 -3.74
CA ALA A 36 8.55 -4.68 -3.74
C ALA A 36 8.76 -5.07 -5.20
N THR A 37 10.01 -5.28 -5.62
CA THR A 37 10.33 -5.86 -6.92
C THR A 37 9.68 -7.25 -6.97
N CYS A 38 8.64 -7.36 -7.79
CA CYS A 38 7.80 -8.54 -7.90
C CYS A 38 8.37 -9.61 -8.83
N LEU A 39 9.48 -9.28 -9.48
CA LEU A 39 10.13 -10.08 -10.48
C LEU A 39 11.13 -10.99 -9.80
N VAL A 40 11.06 -12.27 -10.15
CA VAL A 40 11.95 -13.31 -9.68
C VAL A 40 12.58 -14.03 -10.88
N CYS A 41 13.71 -14.67 -10.63
CA CYS A 41 14.34 -15.57 -11.57
C CYS A 41 13.36 -16.68 -11.97
N PRO A 42 13.24 -17.01 -13.27
CA PRO A 42 12.57 -18.23 -13.71
C PRO A 42 13.21 -19.46 -13.06
N ASN A 43 12.39 -20.43 -12.66
CA ASN A 43 12.87 -21.64 -11.99
C ASN A 43 13.76 -22.53 -12.88
N THR A 44 13.62 -22.41 -14.20
CA THR A 44 14.40 -23.15 -15.19
C THR A 44 14.83 -22.25 -16.33
N ASP A 45 15.95 -22.59 -16.97
CA ASP A 45 16.34 -22.01 -18.26
C ASP A 45 15.45 -22.55 -19.39
N THR A 46 15.66 -22.09 -20.63
CA THR A 46 14.89 -22.56 -21.80
C THR A 46 15.18 -24.02 -22.17
N PHE A 47 16.27 -24.60 -21.67
CA PHE A 47 16.63 -26.01 -21.83
C PHE A 47 16.18 -26.89 -20.66
N GLY A 48 15.50 -26.32 -19.66
CA GLY A 48 15.00 -27.03 -18.49
C GLY A 48 16.02 -27.17 -17.35
N SER A 49 17.19 -26.53 -17.43
CA SER A 49 18.18 -26.54 -16.35
C SER A 49 17.66 -25.76 -15.14
N PRO A 50 17.72 -26.29 -13.91
CA PRO A 50 17.18 -25.63 -12.74
C PRO A 50 17.99 -24.41 -12.33
N LEU A 51 17.31 -23.42 -11.75
CA LEU A 51 17.90 -22.26 -11.08
C LEU A 51 18.71 -22.72 -9.85
N LEU A 52 19.95 -22.27 -9.75
CA LEU A 52 20.82 -22.55 -8.61
C LEU A 52 21.00 -21.34 -7.69
N ILE A 53 21.26 -20.17 -8.29
CA ILE A 53 21.62 -18.96 -7.55
C ILE A 53 20.81 -17.79 -8.10
N GLU A 54 20.33 -16.95 -7.19
CA GLU A 54 19.61 -15.72 -7.49
C GLU A 54 20.20 -14.56 -6.67
N ALA A 55 20.44 -13.42 -7.32
CA ALA A 55 21.01 -12.23 -6.70
C ALA A 55 20.14 -11.00 -7.02
N TYR A 56 19.20 -10.68 -6.13
CA TYR A 56 18.22 -9.59 -6.29
C TYR A 56 18.67 -8.22 -5.78
N LEU A 57 19.86 -8.13 -5.15
CA LEU A 57 20.37 -6.89 -4.57
C LEU A 57 20.93 -5.92 -5.63
N THR A 58 21.04 -6.36 -6.87
CA THR A 58 21.52 -5.57 -8.00
C THR A 58 20.38 -5.29 -8.98
N ASN A 59 20.42 -4.16 -9.67
CA ASN A 59 19.58 -3.89 -10.84
C ASN A 59 20.52 -3.61 -12.04
N PRO A 60 20.64 -4.54 -13.00
CA PRO A 60 19.86 -5.76 -13.16
C PRO A 60 20.14 -6.85 -12.11
N PHE A 61 19.14 -7.67 -11.81
CA PHE A 61 19.32 -8.84 -10.93
C PHE A 61 19.79 -10.04 -11.73
N VAL A 62 20.51 -10.97 -11.09
CA VAL A 62 21.21 -12.07 -11.76
C VAL A 62 20.65 -13.42 -11.34
N CYS A 63 20.52 -14.31 -12.32
CA CYS A 63 20.05 -15.69 -12.18
C CYS A 63 21.10 -16.63 -12.77
N THR A 64 21.55 -17.63 -12.01
CA THR A 64 22.51 -18.64 -12.46
C THR A 64 21.86 -20.02 -12.44
N TYR A 65 21.92 -20.71 -13.57
CA TYR A 65 21.34 -22.04 -13.77
C TYR A 65 22.41 -23.14 -13.74
N ALA A 66 21.99 -24.40 -13.55
CA ALA A 66 22.88 -25.55 -13.43
C ALA A 66 23.80 -25.79 -14.64
N SER A 67 23.38 -25.32 -15.82
CA SER A 67 24.11 -25.34 -17.07
C SER A 67 25.21 -24.27 -17.17
N THR A 68 25.59 -23.64 -16.05
CA THR A 68 26.45 -22.43 -15.95
C THR A 68 25.93 -21.22 -16.76
N VAL A 69 24.66 -21.27 -17.16
CA VAL A 69 23.98 -20.17 -17.82
C VAL A 69 23.72 -19.07 -16.80
N VAL A 70 24.20 -17.87 -17.12
CA VAL A 70 24.00 -16.66 -16.31
C VAL A 70 23.11 -15.70 -17.11
N CYS A 71 21.98 -15.34 -16.50
CA CYS A 71 21.00 -14.42 -17.08
C CYS A 71 20.83 -13.23 -16.15
N SER A 72 20.77 -12.02 -16.70
CA SER A 72 20.46 -10.81 -15.94
C SER A 72 19.21 -10.13 -16.48
N TYR A 73 18.39 -9.61 -15.58
CA TYR A 73 17.08 -9.04 -15.90
C TYR A 73 16.89 -7.68 -15.26
N PHE A 74 16.21 -6.77 -15.96
CA PHE A 74 15.83 -5.49 -15.39
C PHE A 74 14.82 -5.68 -14.26
N GLY A 75 15.10 -5.09 -13.10
CA GLY A 75 14.20 -5.15 -11.93
C GLY A 75 12.85 -4.45 -12.12
N SER A 76 12.72 -3.59 -13.15
CA SER A 76 11.50 -2.84 -13.45
C SER A 76 10.60 -3.54 -14.47
N SER A 77 11.15 -3.99 -15.62
CA SER A 77 10.38 -4.63 -16.68
C SER A 77 10.42 -6.16 -16.64
N GLY A 78 11.46 -6.73 -16.04
CA GLY A 78 11.74 -8.17 -16.09
C GLY A 78 12.33 -8.62 -17.41
N SER A 79 12.64 -7.70 -18.33
CA SER A 79 13.27 -8.02 -19.62
C SER A 79 14.73 -8.42 -19.40
N ILE A 80 15.20 -9.38 -20.20
CA ILE A 80 16.59 -9.78 -20.21
C ILE A 80 17.51 -8.61 -20.61
N VAL A 81 18.64 -8.47 -19.92
CA VAL A 81 19.68 -7.47 -20.18
C VAL A 81 20.91 -8.13 -20.78
N VAL A 82 21.39 -9.17 -20.11
CA VAL A 82 22.54 -9.98 -20.55
C VAL A 82 22.18 -11.45 -20.38
N GLY A 83 22.46 -12.23 -21.40
CA GLY A 83 22.29 -13.68 -21.34
C GLY A 83 22.51 -14.32 -22.69
N THR A 84 22.48 -15.65 -22.69
CA THR A 84 22.56 -16.46 -23.89
C THR A 84 21.16 -16.83 -24.38
N PHE A 85 21.06 -17.53 -25.52
CA PHE A 85 19.80 -18.10 -26.00
C PHE A 85 19.17 -19.10 -25.01
N ALA A 86 19.95 -19.61 -24.05
CA ALA A 86 19.44 -20.46 -22.98
C ALA A 86 18.58 -19.67 -21.98
N CYS A 87 18.74 -18.35 -21.89
CA CYS A 87 18.02 -17.52 -20.94
C CYS A 87 16.56 -17.31 -21.36
N PRO A 88 15.60 -17.48 -20.43
CA PRO A 88 14.25 -17.03 -20.65
C PRO A 88 14.19 -15.54 -21.01
N ILE A 89 13.29 -15.16 -21.90
CA ILE A 89 13.19 -13.77 -22.40
C ILE A 89 12.77 -12.80 -21.29
N ASN A 90 11.93 -13.28 -20.37
CA ASN A 90 11.35 -12.48 -19.29
C ASN A 90 11.49 -13.18 -17.95
N ALA A 91 11.73 -12.39 -16.91
CA ALA A 91 11.60 -12.79 -15.52
C ALA A 91 10.14 -13.04 -15.13
N VAL A 92 9.93 -13.79 -14.04
CA VAL A 92 8.61 -14.22 -13.59
C VAL A 92 8.03 -13.23 -12.57
N ASN A 93 6.78 -12.81 -12.76
CA ASN A 93 6.08 -12.02 -11.75
C ASN A 93 5.50 -12.92 -10.65
N ASN A 94 6.17 -12.98 -9.49
CA ASN A 94 5.73 -13.80 -8.36
C ASN A 94 4.71 -13.06 -7.46
N CYS A 95 4.50 -11.76 -7.61
CA CYS A 95 3.56 -11.04 -6.76
C CYS A 95 2.12 -11.45 -6.98
N VAL A 96 1.72 -11.76 -8.22
CA VAL A 96 0.36 -12.24 -8.50
C VAL A 96 0.12 -13.57 -7.79
N ARG A 97 1.05 -14.52 -7.95
CA ARG A 97 1.00 -15.83 -7.30
C ARG A 97 1.03 -15.72 -5.78
N ARG A 98 1.94 -14.93 -5.20
CA ARG A 98 2.01 -14.68 -3.75
C ARG A 98 0.73 -14.05 -3.22
N ARG A 99 0.15 -13.08 -3.94
CA ARG A 99 -1.12 -12.45 -3.57
C ARG A 99 -2.26 -13.45 -3.59
N GLU A 100 -2.29 -14.34 -4.57
CA GLU A 100 -3.31 -15.37 -4.66
C GLU A 100 -3.20 -16.39 -3.52
N ILE A 101 -2.00 -16.90 -3.25
CA ILE A 101 -1.74 -17.80 -2.11
C ILE A 101 -2.17 -17.14 -0.80
N ARG A 102 -1.74 -15.90 -0.54
CA ARG A 102 -2.16 -15.16 0.65
C ARG A 102 -3.67 -14.95 0.75
N ARG A 103 -4.38 -14.86 -0.37
CA ARG A 103 -5.86 -14.76 -0.38
C ARG A 103 -6.51 -16.11 -0.07
N ARG A 104 -5.95 -17.21 -0.57
CA ARG A 104 -6.43 -18.57 -0.29
C ARG A 104 -6.18 -18.97 1.16
N ASP A 105 -5.00 -18.64 1.69
CA ASP A 105 -4.58 -18.98 3.05
C ASP A 105 -5.05 -17.96 4.09
N ALA A 106 -5.66 -16.85 3.65
CA ALA A 106 -6.22 -15.88 4.57
C ALA A 106 -7.31 -16.55 5.40
N LEU A 107 -7.12 -16.52 6.72
CA LEU A 107 -8.16 -16.89 7.67
C LEU A 107 -9.45 -16.12 7.32
N PRO A 108 -10.63 -16.74 7.53
CA PRO A 108 -11.89 -16.05 7.37
C PRO A 108 -11.82 -14.72 8.11
N ARG A 109 -12.17 -13.62 7.43
CA ARG A 109 -12.24 -12.33 8.11
C ARG A 109 -13.19 -12.50 9.29
N SER A 110 -12.72 -12.16 10.49
CA SER A 110 -13.59 -12.14 11.66
C SER A 110 -14.82 -11.28 11.35
N PRO A 111 -15.99 -11.62 11.91
CA PRO A 111 -17.18 -10.80 11.73
C PRO A 111 -16.83 -9.35 12.03
N ARG A 112 -17.12 -8.46 11.08
CA ARG A 112 -16.89 -7.03 11.26
C ARG A 112 -17.57 -6.63 12.56
N ALA A 113 -16.81 -6.04 13.48
CA ALA A 113 -17.37 -5.55 14.73
C ALA A 113 -18.57 -4.65 14.41
N PRO A 114 -19.68 -4.74 15.17
CA PRO A 114 -20.82 -3.85 14.99
C PRO A 114 -20.33 -2.40 14.99
N THR A 115 -20.76 -1.61 14.01
CA THR A 115 -20.46 -0.19 13.96
C THR A 115 -20.89 0.47 15.27
N PRO A 116 -20.09 1.40 15.86
CA PRO A 116 -20.48 2.11 17.06
C PRO A 116 -21.77 2.87 16.77
N GLY A 117 -22.91 2.38 17.28
CA GLY A 117 -24.23 2.96 17.02
C GLY A 117 -25.33 1.97 16.66
N THR A 118 -24.99 0.77 16.15
CA THR A 118 -26.00 -0.26 15.81
C THR A 118 -26.22 -1.29 16.92
N THR A 119 -25.33 -1.34 17.91
CA THR A 119 -25.50 -2.20 19.08
C THR A 119 -26.43 -1.52 20.09
N PRO A 120 -27.51 -2.18 20.55
CA PRO A 120 -28.30 -1.65 21.65
C PRO A 120 -27.36 -1.42 22.83
N THR A 121 -27.38 -0.20 23.38
CA THR A 121 -26.64 0.14 24.58
C THR A 121 -27.00 -0.90 25.64
N LYS A 122 -26.00 -1.63 26.16
CA LYS A 122 -26.20 -2.61 27.23
C LYS A 122 -26.14 -1.86 28.56
N PRO A 123 -27.27 -1.42 29.14
CA PRO A 123 -27.26 -0.54 30.31
C PRO A 123 -26.59 -1.19 31.52
N GLU A 124 -26.68 -2.52 31.62
CA GLU A 124 -26.09 -3.30 32.69
C GLU A 124 -24.55 -3.25 32.68
N VAL A 125 -23.93 -3.33 31.50
CA VAL A 125 -22.47 -3.23 31.34
C VAL A 125 -21.99 -1.82 31.69
N MET A 126 -22.77 -0.80 31.35
CA MET A 126 -22.46 0.59 31.71
C MET A 126 -22.55 0.83 33.21
N LYS A 127 -23.59 0.31 33.88
CA LYS A 127 -23.71 0.37 35.35
C LYS A 127 -22.54 -0.31 36.03
N ARG A 128 -22.18 -1.53 35.60
CA ARG A 128 -21.05 -2.28 36.15
C ARG A 128 -19.72 -1.56 35.97
N ARG A 129 -19.50 -0.92 34.81
CA ARG A 129 -18.32 -0.07 34.58
C ARG A 129 -18.30 1.14 35.51
N ALA A 130 -19.43 1.78 35.73
CA ALA A 130 -19.53 2.93 36.63
C ALA A 130 -19.25 2.53 38.09
N GLU A 131 -19.77 1.39 38.54
CA GLU A 131 -19.50 0.85 39.88
C GLU A 131 -18.03 0.48 40.08
N LEU A 132 -17.43 -0.20 39.09
CA LEU A 132 -16.00 -0.53 39.10
C LEU A 132 -15.11 0.73 39.07
N GLY A 133 -15.53 1.78 38.36
CA GLY A 133 -14.84 3.07 38.38
C GLY A 133 -14.87 3.71 39.77
N LYS A 134 -16.05 3.70 40.42
CA LYS A 134 -16.23 4.22 41.78
C LYS A 134 -15.44 3.42 42.81
N SER A 135 -15.42 2.09 42.71
CA SER A 135 -14.67 1.24 43.64
C SER A 135 -13.16 1.42 43.48
N LYS A 136 -12.65 1.54 42.25
CA LYS A 136 -11.24 1.87 41.99
C LYS A 136 -10.86 3.25 42.53
N ALA A 137 -11.71 4.26 42.35
CA ALA A 137 -11.45 5.59 42.88
C ALA A 137 -11.37 5.60 44.42
N LYS A 138 -12.29 4.88 45.10
CA LYS A 138 -12.26 4.72 46.56
C LYS A 138 -11.01 3.98 47.04
N ALA A 139 -10.65 2.87 46.39
CA ALA A 139 -9.45 2.11 46.74
C ALA A 139 -8.17 2.92 46.55
N LYS A 140 -8.11 3.80 45.54
CA LYS A 140 -6.97 4.69 45.31
C LYS A 140 -6.85 5.77 46.39
N ILE A 141 -7.96 6.29 46.89
CA ILE A 141 -7.98 7.26 48.00
C ILE A 141 -7.55 6.59 49.30
N SER A 142 -8.02 5.37 49.60
CA SER A 142 -7.63 4.66 50.82
C SER A 142 -6.19 4.16 50.82
N ALA A 143 -5.55 4.04 49.65
CA ALA A 143 -4.14 3.63 49.55
C ALA A 143 -3.15 4.80 49.74
N ASN A 144 -3.63 6.05 49.74
CA ASN A 144 -2.82 7.26 49.89
C ASN A 144 -2.93 7.90 51.30
N ASN A 145 -3.72 7.30 52.20
CA ASN A 145 -3.83 7.64 53.61
C ASN A 145 -3.23 6.51 54.45
#